data_AF-A0A497GMP8-F1
#
_entry.id   AF-A0A497GMP8-F1
#
_cell.length_a   1.000
_cell.length_b   1.000
_cell.length_c   1.000
_cell.angle_alpha   90.00
_cell.angle_beta   90.00
_cell.angle_gamma   90.00
#
_symmetry.space_group_name_H-M   'P 1'
#
loop_
_entity.id
_entity.type
_entity.pdbx_description
1 polymer ?
#
loop_
_entity_poly.entity_id
_entity_poly.type
_entity_poly.pdbx_seq_one_letter_code
_entity_poly.pdbx_strand_id
1 'polypeptide(L)'
;MSEVLEETANFISELICRRIGFENIYFVGVRLDKIESVNNLHIIEVNVTLETRPFVNVDVDETVFQALEEGMKFARRRFEERGIKTRLWSIH
;
A
#
# COMPACT_ATOMS: atom_id res chain seq x y z
N MET A 1 10.21 1.09 -12.02
CA MET A 1 8.89 0.47 -11.74
C MET A 1 8.95 -0.34 -10.46
N SER A 2 9.71 -1.44 -10.38
CA SER A 2 9.79 -2.25 -9.14
C SER A 2 10.23 -1.42 -7.93
N GLU A 3 11.20 -0.51 -8.11
CA GLU A 3 11.65 0.40 -7.06
C GLU A 3 10.50 1.26 -6.49
N VAL A 4 9.63 1.82 -7.34
CA VAL A 4 8.47 2.60 -6.88
C VAL A 4 7.46 1.71 -6.14
N LEU A 5 7.28 0.47 -6.59
CA LEU A 5 6.38 -0.49 -5.95
C LEU A 5 6.88 -0.86 -4.56
N GLU A 6 8.19 -1.12 -4.44
CA GLU A 6 8.85 -1.44 -3.17
C GLU A 6 8.84 -0.24 -2.22
N GLU A 7 9.16 0.97 -2.71
CA GLU A 7 9.04 2.22 -1.94
C GLU A 7 7.61 2.41 -1.42
N THR A 8 6.60 2.10 -2.24
CA THR A 8 5.19 2.23 -1.88
C THR A 8 4.77 1.18 -0.85
N ALA A 9 5.19 -0.08 -1.03
CA ALA A 9 4.93 -1.15 -0.08
C ALA A 9 5.50 -0.82 1.29
N ASN A 10 6.76 -0.37 1.33
CA ASN A 10 7.43 0.06 2.55
C ASN A 10 6.69 1.23 3.19
N PHE A 11 6.33 2.25 2.41
CA PHE A 11 5.56 3.40 2.91
C PHE A 11 4.23 2.99 3.57
N ILE A 12 3.42 2.15 2.89
CA ILE A 12 2.14 1.69 3.43
C ILE A 12 2.36 0.86 4.70
N SER A 13 3.31 -0.07 4.67
CA SER A 13 3.57 -0.95 5.81
C SER A 13 4.03 -0.16 7.05
N GLU A 14 4.90 0.83 6.88
CA GLU A 14 5.31 1.73 7.95
C GLU A 14 4.14 2.55 8.49
N LEU A 15 3.25 3.03 7.61
CA LEU A 15 2.11 3.84 8.03
C LEU A 15 1.13 3.02 8.88
N ILE A 16 0.82 1.79 8.45
CA ILE A 16 -0.01 0.83 9.20
C ILE A 16 0.63 0.57 10.56
N CYS A 17 1.93 0.24 10.59
CA CYS A 17 2.65 -0.04 11.83
C CYS A 17 2.62 1.13 12.82
N ARG A 18 2.83 2.36 12.34
CA ARG A 18 2.83 3.54 13.20
C ARG A 18 1.44 3.86 13.77
N ARG A 19 0.37 3.63 13.00
CA ARG A 19 -1.00 3.96 13.41
C ARG A 19 -1.62 2.93 14.34
N ILE A 20 -1.36 1.65 14.09
CA ILE A 20 -1.83 0.54 14.93
C ILE A 20 -0.95 0.35 16.17
N GLY A 21 0.33 0.73 16.07
CA GLY A 21 1.35 0.47 17.08
C GLY A 21 2.04 -0.87 16.83
N PHE A 22 3.38 -0.88 16.76
CA PHE A 22 4.18 -2.07 16.46
C PHE A 22 3.93 -3.21 17.45
N GLU A 23 3.67 -2.87 18.71
CA GLU A 23 3.35 -3.82 19.76
C GLU A 23 2.05 -4.59 19.49
N ASN A 24 1.13 -4.02 18.69
CA ASN A 24 -0.18 -4.58 18.40
C ASN A 24 -0.22 -5.41 17.10
N ILE A 25 0.91 -5.53 16.37
CA ILE A 25 1.00 -6.23 15.10
C ILE A 25 1.86 -7.49 15.28
N TYR A 26 1.33 -8.64 14.85
CA TYR A 26 2.11 -9.87 14.70
C TYR A 26 2.78 -9.94 13.33
N PHE A 27 2.05 -9.52 12.29
CA PHE A 27 2.53 -9.56 10.91
C PHE A 27 1.88 -8.46 10.08
N VAL A 28 2.67 -7.81 9.22
CA VAL A 28 2.16 -6.97 8.13
C VAL A 28 2.92 -7.32 6.86
N GLY A 29 2.16 -7.62 5.81
CA GLY A 29 2.67 -7.86 4.47
C GLY A 29 1.96 -6.92 3.50
N VAL A 30 2.72 -6.11 2.77
CA VAL A 30 2.19 -5.28 1.69
C VAL A 30 2.86 -5.70 0.41
N ARG A 31 2.06 -6.10 -0.58
CA ARG A 31 2.55 -6.52 -1.88
C ARG A 31 1.88 -5.68 -2.95
N LEU A 32 2.69 -5.16 -3.87
CA LEU A 32 2.19 -4.47 -5.05
C LEU A 32 2.65 -5.19 -6.31
N ASP A 33 1.70 -5.55 -7.17
CA ASP A 33 1.98 -6.26 -8.40
C ASP A 33 1.44 -5.49 -9.60
N LYS A 34 2.18 -5.50 -10.69
CA LYS A 34 1.69 -5.02 -11.98
C LYS A 34 0.88 -6.13 -12.64
N ILE A 35 -0.43 -5.94 -12.77
CA ILE A 35 -1.32 -6.94 -13.40
C ILE A 35 -1.33 -6.78 -14.93
N GLU A 36 -1.45 -5.55 -15.43
CA GLU A 36 -1.63 -5.30 -16.87
C GLU A 36 -0.97 -4.00 -17.33
N SER A 37 -0.73 -3.90 -18.64
CA SER A 37 -0.22 -2.72 -19.31
C SER A 37 -0.97 -2.47 -20.62
N VAL A 38 -1.98 -1.60 -20.59
CA VAL A 38 -2.79 -1.26 -21.78
C VAL A 38 -2.43 0.16 -22.22
N ASN A 39 -1.99 0.37 -23.47
CA ASN A 39 -1.67 1.70 -24.01
C ASN A 39 -0.75 2.55 -23.11
N ASN A 40 0.35 1.97 -22.60
CA ASN A 40 1.28 2.59 -21.64
C ASN A 40 0.66 3.01 -20.29
N LEU A 41 -0.55 2.52 -19.99
CA LEU A 41 -1.20 2.64 -18.68
C LEU A 41 -0.94 1.35 -17.90
N HIS A 42 -0.32 1.47 -16.73
CA HIS A 42 -0.07 0.32 -15.86
C HIS A 42 -1.16 0.20 -14.78
N ILE A 43 -1.72 -1.01 -14.66
CA ILE A 43 -2.63 -1.39 -13.58
C ILE A 43 -1.80 -2.06 -12.49
N ILE A 44 -1.93 -1.56 -11.27
CA ILE A 44 -1.19 -2.06 -10.11
C ILE A 44 -2.19 -2.51 -9.05
N GLU A 45 -2.06 -3.76 -8.62
CA GLU A 45 -2.78 -4.35 -7.50
C GLU A 45 -2.05 -4.02 -6.21
N VAL A 46 -2.80 -3.79 -5.13
CA VAL A 46 -2.23 -3.65 -3.79
C VAL A 46 -2.91 -4.66 -2.88
N ASN A 47 -2.13 -5.60 -2.37
CA ASN A 47 -2.58 -6.63 -1.44
C ASN A 47 -1.96 -6.36 -0.06
N VAL A 48 -2.80 -6.30 0.97
CA VAL A 48 -2.37 -6.12 2.36
C VAL A 48 -2.81 -7.32 3.18
N THR A 49 -1.87 -7.97 3.83
CA THR A 49 -2.11 -9.01 4.83
C THR A 49 -1.68 -8.47 6.18
N LEU A 50 -2.57 -8.48 7.16
CA LEU A 50 -2.34 -7.92 8.47
C LEU A 50 -2.84 -8.89 9.55
N GLU A 51 -1.97 -9.22 10.50
CA GLU A 51 -2.31 -9.97 11.69
C GLU A 51 -2.01 -9.11 12.91
N THR A 52 -3.02 -8.86 13.73
CA THR A 52 -2.92 -8.01 14.93
C THR A 52 -3.24 -8.80 16.19
N ARG A 53 -2.90 -8.20 17.34
CA ARG A 53 -3.36 -8.70 18.64
C ARG A 53 -4.89 -8.70 18.69
N PRO A 54 -5.52 -9.69 19.34
CA PRO A 54 -6.93 -9.59 19.66
C PRO A 54 -7.16 -8.36 20.56
N PHE A 55 -8.21 -7.59 20.26
CA PHE A 55 -8.62 -6.38 21.00
C PHE A 55 -7.70 -5.16 20.88
N VAL A 56 -7.18 -4.90 19.67
CA VAL A 56 -6.60 -3.57 19.39
C VAL A 56 -7.69 -2.50 19.54
N ASN A 57 -7.41 -1.45 20.32
CA ASN A 57 -8.33 -0.32 20.51
C ASN A 57 -8.23 0.70 19.36
N VAL A 58 -8.15 0.21 18.13
CA VAL A 58 -8.05 0.99 16.89
C VAL A 58 -8.90 0.26 15.85
N ASP A 59 -9.62 1.04 15.03
CA ASP A 59 -10.29 0.50 13.86
C ASP A 59 -9.25 0.09 12.81
N VAL A 60 -8.96 -1.20 12.75
CA VAL A 60 -7.90 -1.76 11.89
C VAL A 60 -8.23 -1.54 10.42
N ASP A 61 -9.49 -1.77 10.03
CA ASP A 61 -9.91 -1.70 8.63
C ASP A 61 -9.82 -0.24 8.13
N GLU A 62 -10.34 0.71 8.90
CA GLU A 62 -10.24 2.14 8.58
C GLU A 62 -8.76 2.59 8.53
N THR A 63 -7.93 2.09 9.46
CA THR A 63 -6.50 2.43 9.49
C THR A 63 -5.77 1.93 8.24
N VAL A 64 -6.03 0.69 7.82
CA VAL A 64 -5.48 0.12 6.59
C VAL A 64 -5.98 0.88 5.37
N PHE A 65 -7.28 1.20 5.31
CA PHE A 65 -7.87 1.94 4.19
C PHE A 65 -7.21 3.32 4.02
N GLN A 66 -7.07 4.09 5.10
CA GLN A 66 -6.40 5.39 5.05
C GLN A 66 -4.92 5.26 4.65
N ALA A 67 -4.24 4.21 5.11
CA ALA A 67 -2.86 3.95 4.72
C ALA A 67 -2.72 3.61 3.23
N LEU A 68 -3.67 2.85 2.67
CA LEU A 68 -3.75 2.60 1.24
C LEU A 68 -3.99 3.88 0.45
N GLU A 69 -4.91 4.75 0.87
CA GLU A 69 -5.15 6.03 0.19
C GLU A 69 -3.89 6.91 0.13
N GLU A 70 -3.18 7.03 1.25
CA GLU A 70 -1.94 7.79 1.31
C GLU A 70 -0.82 7.13 0.51
N GLY A 71 -0.73 5.80 0.55
CA GLY A 71 0.18 5.01 -0.27
C GLY A 71 -0.06 5.21 -1.77
N MET A 72 -1.32 5.24 -2.21
CA MET A 72 -1.67 5.51 -3.61
C MET A 72 -1.27 6.93 -4.02
N LYS A 73 -1.49 7.93 -3.15
CA LYS A 73 -1.03 9.32 -3.38
C LYS A 73 0.51 9.42 -3.44
N PHE A 74 1.21 8.66 -2.61
CA PHE A 74 2.67 8.55 -2.64
C PHE A 74 3.16 7.91 -3.95
N ALA A 75 2.64 6.74 -4.29
CA ALA A 75 2.99 5.99 -5.49
C ALA A 75 2.79 6.83 -6.75
N ARG A 76 1.63 7.51 -6.85
CA ARG A 76 1.32 8.37 -7.99
C ARG A 76 2.38 9.46 -8.19
N ARG A 77 2.78 10.17 -7.13
CA ARG A 77 3.83 11.19 -7.21
C ARG A 77 5.16 10.59 -7.66
N ARG A 78 5.57 9.46 -7.07
CA ARG A 78 6.81 8.75 -7.43
C ARG A 78 6.82 8.24 -8.88
N PHE A 79 5.67 7.84 -9.41
CA PHE A 79 5.53 7.45 -10.81
C PHE A 79 5.60 8.67 -11.74
N GLU A 80 4.92 9.76 -11.39
CA GLU A 80 4.95 11.02 -12.16
C GLU A 80 6.37 11.60 -12.23
N GLU A 81 7.12 11.62 -11.13
CA GLU A 81 8.53 12.05 -11.06
C GLU A 81 9.45 11.24 -11.99
N ARG A 82 9.09 9.98 -12.27
CA ARG A 82 9.83 9.07 -13.16
C ARG A 82 9.23 9.00 -14.57
N GLY A 83 8.24 9.85 -14.90
CA GLY A 83 7.62 9.92 -16.22
C GLY A 83 6.68 8.75 -16.55
N ILE A 84 6.22 8.00 -15.55
CA ILE A 84 5.40 6.79 -15.72
C ILE A 84 3.92 7.13 -15.51
N LYS A 85 3.05 6.75 -16.45
CA LYS A 85 1.59 6.87 -16.32
C LYS A 85 1.00 5.62 -15.68
N THR A 86 0.31 5.77 -14.55
CA THR A 86 -0.30 4.65 -13.81
C THR A 86 -1.77 4.91 -13.48
N ARG A 87 -2.53 3.82 -13.32
CA ARG A 87 -3.88 3.84 -12.74
C ARG A 87 -3.92 2.76 -11.67
N LEU A 88 -3.96 3.18 -10.40
CA LEU A 88 -3.75 2.33 -9.23
C LEU A 88 -5.09 1.90 -8.62
N TRP A 89 -5.76 0.85 -9.11
CA TRP A 89 -7.00 0.38 -8.45
C TRP A 89 -7.26 -1.12 -8.69
N SER A 90 -6.94 -1.93 -7.69
CA SER A 90 -7.76 -3.04 -7.20
C SER A 90 -7.28 -3.34 -5.77
N ILE A 91 -8.19 -3.24 -4.79
CA ILE A 91 -7.93 -3.62 -3.39
C ILE A 91 -8.63 -4.96 -3.19
N HIS A 92 -7.87 -6.00 -2.89
CA HIS A 92 -8.38 -7.34 -2.61
C HIS A 92 -7.97 -7.79 -1.21
#